data_AF-A0A960D1L7-F1
#
_entry.id   AF-A0A960D1L7-F1
#
_cell.length_a   1.000
_cell.length_b   1.000
_cell.length_c   1.000
_cell.angle_alpha   90.00
_cell.angle_beta   90.00
_cell.angle_gamma   90.00
#
_symmetry.space_group_name_H-M   'P 1'
#
loop_
_entity.id
_entity.type
_entity.pdbx_description
1 polymer ?
#
loop_
_entity_poly.entity_id
_entity_poly.type
_entity_poly.pdbx_seq_one_letter_code
_entity_poly.pdbx_strand_id
1 'polypeptide(L)' 'RWAHWQQYMHDQCQRAKDGSLVIPAHLAKRWQTQIETPYKDLSDSEKDSDREQVRRYLPIIGAAIKAPDADG' A
#
# COMPACT_ATOMS: atom_id res chain seq x y z
N ARG A 1 -2.27 0.23 -6.13
CA ARG A 1 -3.36 1.23 -5.97
C ARG A 1 -4.07 0.96 -4.64
N TRP A 2 -4.48 1.99 -3.91
CA TRP A 2 -5.09 1.93 -2.57
C TRP A 2 -6.14 0.82 -2.37
N ALA A 3 -6.98 0.54 -3.38
CA ALA A 3 -7.95 -0.56 -3.35
C ALA A 3 -7.35 -1.97 -3.14
N HIS A 4 -6.17 -2.26 -3.72
CA HIS A 4 -5.49 -3.56 -3.51
C HIS A 4 -4.94 -3.70 -2.08
N TRP A 5 -4.43 -2.59 -1.52
CA TRP A 5 -3.96 -2.57 -0.14
C TRP A 5 -5.13 -2.67 0.84
N GLN A 6 -6.24 -1.98 0.55
CA GLN A 6 -7.46 -2.07 1.32
C GLN A 6 -8.06 -3.49 1.28
N GLN A 7 -8.08 -4.14 0.12
CA GLN A 7 -8.49 -5.53 -0.03
C GLN A 7 -7.63 -6.46 0.83
N TYR A 8 -6.30 -6.33 0.73
CA TYR A 8 -5.37 -7.10 1.57
C TYR A 8 -5.64 -6.89 3.07
N MET A 9 -5.82 -5.65 3.53
CA MET A 9 -6.14 -5.35 4.93
C MET A 9 -7.45 -6.04 5.37
N HIS A 10 -8.48 -6.04 4.51
CA HIS A 10 -9.75 -6.69 4.79
C HIS A 10 -9.62 -8.23 4.82
N ASP A 11 -8.81 -8.82 3.94
CA ASP A 11 -8.59 -10.26 3.88
C ASP A 11 -7.86 -10.80 5.12
N GLN A 12 -7.09 -9.94 5.82
CA GLN A 12 -6.46 -10.29 7.09
C GLN A 12 -7.38 -10.16 8.31
N CYS A 13 -8.58 -9.59 8.15
CA CYS A 13 -9.54 -9.40 9.24
C CYS A 13 -10.49 -10.60 9.37
N GLN A 14 -10.93 -10.86 10.60
CA GLN A 14 -12.06 -11.76 10.83
C GLN A 14 -13.38 -11.03 10.67
N ARG A 15 -14.29 -11.58 9.87
CA ARG A 15 -15.62 -11.01 9.68
C ARG A 15 -16.57 -11.51 10.76
N ALA A 16 -17.10 -10.59 11.57
CA ALA A 16 -18.08 -10.88 12.60
C ALA A 16 -19.50 -11.03 12.02
N LYS A 17 -20.44 -11.56 12.83
CA LYS A 17 -21.82 -11.84 12.41
C LYS A 17 -22.62 -10.60 12.01
N ASP A 18 -22.27 -9.46 12.57
CA ASP A 18 -22.83 -8.13 12.27
C ASP A 18 -22.20 -7.48 11.02
N GLY A 19 -21.22 -8.14 10.39
CA GLY A 19 -20.49 -7.63 9.23
C GLY A 19 -19.25 -6.80 9.58
N SER A 20 -18.96 -6.59 10.86
CA SER A 20 -17.76 -5.89 11.32
C SER A 20 -16.48 -6.68 10.96
N LEU A 21 -15.38 -5.97 10.71
CA LEU A 21 -14.06 -6.57 10.53
C LEU A 21 -13.24 -6.42 11.81
N VAL A 22 -12.86 -7.55 12.39
CA VAL A 22 -12.04 -7.63 13.60
C VAL A 22 -10.60 -7.88 13.18
N ILE A 23 -9.74 -6.90 13.43
CA ILE A 23 -8.31 -6.99 13.14
C ILE A 23 -7.65 -7.82 14.26
N PRO A 24 -6.88 -8.88 13.94
CA PRO A 24 -6.07 -9.57 14.93
C PRO A 24 -5.10 -8.62 15.64
N ALA A 25 -5.00 -8.71 16.97
CA ALA A 25 -4.23 -7.77 17.79
C ALA A 25 -2.76 -7.60 17.36
N HIS A 26 -2.12 -8.67 16.89
CA HIS A 26 -0.74 -8.62 16.40
C HIS A 26 -0.59 -7.80 15.11
N LEU A 27 -1.59 -7.83 14.21
CA LEU A 27 -1.61 -7.02 12.99
C LEU A 27 -1.92 -5.56 13.31
N ALA A 28 -2.90 -5.31 14.18
CA ALA A 28 -3.20 -3.95 14.63
C ALA A 28 -1.95 -3.28 15.23
N LYS A 29 -1.22 -3.99 16.12
CA LYS A 29 0.03 -3.50 16.70
C LYS A 29 1.10 -3.25 15.63
N ARG A 30 1.30 -4.20 14.71
CA ARG A 30 2.29 -4.07 13.63
C ARG A 30 2.00 -2.88 12.72
N TRP A 31 0.75 -2.75 12.25
CA TRP A 31 0.36 -1.64 11.38
C TRP A 31 0.42 -0.30 12.10
N GLN A 32 0.04 -0.24 13.38
CA GLN A 32 0.22 0.97 14.19
C GLN A 32 1.69 1.38 14.27
N THR A 33 2.59 0.43 14.54
CA THR A 33 4.03 0.70 14.52
C THR A 33 4.51 1.18 13.15
N GLN A 34 4.04 0.58 12.04
CA GLN A 34 4.42 1.02 10.69
C GLN A 34 3.89 2.42 10.34
N ILE A 35 2.72 2.81 10.87
CA ILE A 35 2.15 4.15 10.71
C ILE A 35 2.93 5.18 11.54
N GLU A 36 3.32 4.82 12.76
CA GLU A 36 4.05 5.70 13.69
C GLU A 36 5.56 5.80 13.39
N THR A 37 6.14 4.78 12.76
CA THR A 37 7.56 4.71 12.42
C THR A 37 7.83 5.62 11.22
N PRO A 38 8.64 6.69 11.36
CA PRO A 38 8.97 7.54 10.23
C PRO A 38 9.75 6.74 9.18
N TYR A 39 9.53 7.00 7.89
CA TYR A 39 10.10 6.26 6.75
C TYR A 39 11.62 5.99 6.84
N LYS A 40 12.37 6.86 7.53
CA LYS A 40 13.80 6.71 7.81
C LYS A 40 14.15 5.45 8.59
N ASP A 41 13.26 4.98 9.47
CA ASP A 41 13.47 3.87 10.41
C ASP A 41 12.93 2.52 9.89
N LEU A 42 12.36 2.48 8.67
CA LEU A 42 12.00 1.22 8.00
C LEU A 42 13.25 0.38 7.72
N SER A 43 13.13 -0.94 7.85
CA SER A 43 14.17 -1.88 7.43
C SER A 43 14.38 -1.81 5.91
N ASP A 44 15.58 -2.15 5.43
CA ASP A 44 15.88 -2.10 3.99
C ASP A 44 14.97 -3.01 3.17
N SER A 45 14.49 -4.12 3.76
CA SER A 45 13.53 -5.05 3.16
C SER A 45 12.15 -4.40 2.97
N GLU A 46 11.66 -3.66 3.96
CA GLU A 46 10.38 -2.94 3.85
C GLU A 46 10.48 -1.76 2.87
N LYS A 47 11.61 -1.06 2.85
CA LYS A 47 11.90 -0.03 1.85
C LYS A 47 12.00 -0.60 0.43
N ASP A 48 12.55 -1.80 0.26
CA ASP A 48 12.62 -2.46 -1.04
C ASP A 48 11.26 -2.95 -1.55
N SER A 49 10.41 -3.47 -0.66
CA SER A 49 9.01 -3.79 -0.99
C SER A 49 8.25 -2.55 -1.48
N ASP A 50 8.42 -1.41 -0.80
CA ASP A 50 7.82 -0.14 -1.23
C ASP A 50 8.40 0.36 -2.57
N ARG A 51 9.72 0.23 -2.78
CA ARG A 51 10.38 0.60 -4.05
C ARG A 51 9.99 -0.29 -5.21
N GLU A 52 9.81 -1.60 -5.01
CA GLU A 52 9.34 -2.52 -6.06
C GLU A 52 7.93 -2.16 -6.53
N GLN A 53 7.05 -1.80 -5.60
CA GLN A 53 5.71 -1.32 -5.94
C GLN A 53 5.80 -0.04 -6.79
N VAL A 54 6.60 0.94 -6.39
CA VAL A 54 6.77 2.20 -7.16
C VAL A 54 7.41 1.95 -8.54
N ARG A 55 8.42 1.08 -8.64
CA ARG A 55 9.09 0.72 -9.89
C ARG A 55 8.14 0.11 -10.93
N ARG A 56 7.08 -0.60 -10.51
CA ARG A 56 6.06 -1.13 -11.43
C ARG A 56 5.20 -0.04 -12.08
N TYR A 57 5.02 1.11 -11.44
CA TYR A 57 4.15 2.18 -11.95
C TYR A 57 4.91 3.36 -12.55
N LEU A 58 6.19 3.53 -12.24
CA LEU A 58 7.06 4.55 -12.87
C LEU A 58 6.98 4.57 -14.41
N PRO A 59 6.94 3.43 -15.12
CA PRO A 59 6.77 3.42 -16.58
C PRO A 59 5.40 3.96 -17.03
N ILE A 60 4.35 3.70 -16.25
CA ILE A 60 2.97 4.13 -16.56
C ILE A 60 2.83 5.63 -16.37
N ILE A 61 3.38 6.15 -15.27
CA ILE A 61 3.42 7.60 -14.98
C ILE A 61 4.30 8.31 -16.02
N GLY A 62 5.45 7.74 -16.37
CA GLY A 62 6.33 8.26 -17.41
C GLY A 62 5.67 8.33 -18.79
N ALA A 63 4.85 7.35 -19.15
CA ALA A 63 4.07 7.36 -20.38
C ALA A 63 2.96 8.43 -20.37
N ALA A 64 2.29 8.62 -19.23
CA ALA A 64 1.25 9.63 -19.07
C ALA A 64 1.79 11.07 -19.13
N ILE A 65 3.03 11.29 -18.67
CA ILE A 65 3.70 12.61 -18.72
C ILE A 65 4.36 12.85 -20.10
N LYS A 66 4.68 11.78 -20.84
CA LYS A 66 5.29 11.89 -22.19
C LYS A 66 4.31 12.10 -23.33
N ALA A 67 2.99 12.00 -23.12
CA ALA A 67 2.02 12.33 -24.15
C ALA A 67 2.12 13.84 -24.45
N PRO A 68 2.69 14.24 -25.59
CA PRO A 68 2.62 15.63 -26.02
C PRO A 68 1.20 15.87 -26.54
N ASP A 69 0.73 17.10 -26.39
CA ASP A 69 -0.44 17.62 -27.09
C ASP A 69 -0.37 17.22 -28.57
N ALA A 70 -1.18 16.22 -28.95
CA ALA A 70 -1.39 15.81 -30.33
C ALA A 70 -2.86 16.06 -30.67
N ASP A 71 -3.24 17.33 -30.58
CA ASP A 71 -4.33 17.89 -31.38
C ASP A 71 -3.96 19.34 -31.70
N GLY A 72 -3.48 19.53 -32.93
CA GLY A 72 -3.03 20.79 -33.51
C GLY A 72 -2.91 20.63 -35.01
#